data_AF-A0A6C0IPC8-F1
#
_entry.id   AF-A0A6C0IPC8-F1
#
_cell.length_a   1.000
_cell.length_b   1.000
_cell.length_c   1.000
_cell.angle_alpha   90.00
_cell.angle_beta   90.00
_cell.angle_gamma   90.00
#
_symmetry.space_group_name_H-M   'P 1'
#
loop_
_entity.id
_entity.type
_entity.pdbx_description
1 polymer ?
#
loop_
_entity_poly.entity_id
_entity_poly.type
_entity_poly.pdbx_seq_one_letter_code
_entity_poly.pdbx_strand_id
1 'polypeptide(L)'
;MTSNIGVVIVEKTGTLKNLCIKSFSESDLYKKCGFKSTENFKKHCDWKIKKGGLTYIISAYGKTVGKAMSENKYDFPPPIDTTLFFGNCVLVCHTEYKGESGAPLLESLDIELWEKLYETLFGGFEDLSATADADDAEVDELENVPTSKKTKAGGYLKDGFVVDEEDVEDEEDGEHEDEEEDEFGSCEEEETSENTSYDSGSELSEESYVVEATLCE
;
A
#
# COMPACT_ATOMS: atom_id res chain seq x y z
N MET A 1 18.72 4.52 -27.72
CA MET A 1 17.25 4.68 -27.80
C MET A 1 16.80 4.96 -26.38
N THR A 2 16.29 6.15 -26.09
CA THR A 2 15.79 6.47 -24.76
C THR A 2 14.40 5.86 -24.66
N SER A 3 14.29 4.70 -24.02
CA SER A 3 13.00 4.08 -23.74
C SER A 3 12.31 4.89 -22.67
N ASN A 4 11.12 5.40 -22.98
CA ASN A 4 10.28 6.04 -22.00
C ASN A 4 9.74 4.97 -21.04
N ILE A 5 9.84 5.21 -19.75
CA ILE A 5 9.41 4.27 -18.71
C ILE A 5 8.24 4.85 -17.93
N GLY A 6 7.14 4.11 -17.86
CA GLY A 6 6.02 4.41 -16.96
C GLY A 6 6.39 4.09 -15.52
N VAL A 7 6.11 5.01 -14.60
CA VAL A 7 6.19 4.82 -13.15
C VAL A 7 4.89 5.28 -12.51
N VAL A 8 4.58 4.78 -11.32
CA VAL A 8 3.40 5.20 -10.57
C VAL A 8 3.82 6.12 -9.44
N ILE A 9 3.23 7.31 -9.38
CA ILE A 9 3.38 8.26 -8.28
C ILE A 9 2.23 8.05 -7.31
N VAL A 10 2.57 7.83 -6.06
CA VAL A 10 1.62 7.77 -4.95
C VAL A 10 1.58 9.16 -4.32
N GLU A 11 0.51 9.90 -4.56
CA GLU A 11 0.36 11.25 -4.01
C GLU A 11 0.07 11.20 -2.52
N LYS A 12 0.47 12.24 -1.78
CA LYS A 12 0.21 12.33 -0.33
C LYS A 12 -1.26 12.19 0.06
N THR A 13 -2.17 12.48 -0.87
CA THR A 13 -3.63 12.35 -0.74
C THR A 13 -4.10 10.90 -0.71
N GLY A 14 -3.26 9.93 -1.07
CA GLY A 14 -3.62 8.53 -1.26
C GLY A 14 -4.00 8.19 -2.70
N THR A 15 -3.91 9.14 -3.64
CA THR A 15 -4.25 8.93 -5.05
C THR A 15 -3.03 8.44 -5.85
N LEU A 16 -3.28 7.56 -6.82
CA LEU A 16 -2.25 7.04 -7.73
C LEU A 16 -2.26 7.82 -9.05
N LYS A 17 -1.07 8.07 -9.60
CA LYS A 17 -0.90 8.79 -10.87
C LYS A 17 0.22 8.20 -11.71
N ASN A 18 -0.04 7.86 -12.98
CA ASN A 18 1.03 7.46 -13.90
C ASN A 18 1.90 8.66 -14.28
N LEU A 19 3.20 8.44 -14.32
CA LEU A 19 4.19 9.38 -14.82
C LEU A 19 5.13 8.68 -15.80
N CYS A 20 5.38 9.30 -16.94
CA CYS A 20 6.28 8.77 -17.95
C CYS A 20 7.64 9.48 -17.88
N ILE A 21 8.72 8.72 -17.66
CA ILE A 21 10.10 9.22 -17.53
C ILE A 21 10.89 8.82 -18.78
N LYS A 22 11.33 9.82 -19.56
CA LYS A 22 12.10 9.59 -20.80
C LYS A 22 13.52 9.09 -20.58
N SER A 23 14.14 9.51 -19.49
CA SER A 23 15.50 9.11 -19.08
C SER A 23 15.44 8.72 -17.63
N PHE A 24 15.34 7.42 -17.36
CA PHE A 24 15.26 6.91 -16.00
C PHE A 24 16.61 7.12 -15.29
N SER A 25 16.55 7.72 -14.11
CA SER A 25 17.67 7.85 -13.19
C SER A 25 17.13 7.82 -11.78
N GLU A 26 17.60 6.87 -10.97
CA GLU A 26 17.22 6.77 -9.55
C GLU A 26 17.52 8.06 -8.79
N SER A 27 18.62 8.73 -9.15
CA SER A 27 19.01 10.00 -8.53
C SER A 27 18.04 11.13 -8.84
N ASP A 28 17.17 11.04 -9.85
CA ASP A 28 16.22 12.09 -10.22
C ASP A 28 14.78 11.79 -9.78
N LEU A 29 14.52 10.61 -9.21
CA LEU A 29 13.19 10.20 -8.75
C LEU A 29 12.62 11.16 -7.70
N TYR A 30 13.46 11.71 -6.82
CA TYR A 30 13.03 12.68 -5.81
C TYR A 30 12.41 13.94 -6.45
N LYS A 31 12.94 14.40 -7.59
CA LYS A 31 12.40 15.56 -8.32
C LYS A 31 11.02 15.24 -8.89
N LYS A 32 10.81 13.99 -9.34
CA LYS A 32 9.52 13.51 -9.84
C LYS A 32 8.46 13.44 -8.76
N CYS A 33 8.89 13.19 -7.52
CA CYS A 33 8.03 13.25 -6.34
C CYS A 33 7.81 14.68 -5.79
N GLY A 34 8.37 15.71 -6.44
CA GLY A 34 8.22 17.11 -6.04
C GLY A 34 9.16 17.57 -4.92
N PHE A 35 10.19 16.79 -4.59
CA PHE A 35 11.17 17.17 -3.58
C PHE A 35 12.29 18.05 -4.16
N LYS A 36 12.78 18.98 -3.33
CA LYS A 36 13.91 19.87 -3.68
C LYS A 36 15.28 19.25 -3.37
N SER A 37 15.32 18.24 -2.51
CA SER A 37 16.53 17.57 -2.04
C SER A 37 16.31 16.06 -2.02
N THR A 38 17.40 15.32 -2.19
CA THR A 38 17.47 13.85 -2.01
C THR A 38 17.50 13.44 -0.54
N GLU A 39 17.59 14.40 0.38
CA GLU A 39 17.75 14.15 1.80
C GLU A 39 16.55 13.36 2.37
N ASN A 40 16.84 12.22 3.00
CA ASN A 40 15.88 11.24 3.50
C ASN A 40 14.99 10.58 2.43
N PHE A 41 15.24 10.81 1.13
CA PHE A 41 14.57 10.10 0.05
C PHE A 41 15.38 8.86 -0.30
N LYS A 42 14.83 7.67 -0.08
CA LYS A 42 15.52 6.40 -0.33
C LYS A 42 14.56 5.32 -0.79
N LYS A 43 15.12 4.20 -1.23
CA LYS A 43 14.37 2.96 -1.43
C LYS A 43 14.00 2.35 -0.08
N HIS A 44 12.74 1.97 0.09
CA HIS A 44 12.21 1.43 1.34
C HIS A 44 11.81 -0.04 1.22
N CYS A 45 11.27 -0.45 0.08
CA CYS A 45 10.79 -1.82 -0.12
C CYS A 45 11.08 -2.29 -1.55
N ASP A 46 11.27 -3.62 -1.69
CA ASP A 46 11.27 -4.35 -2.95
C ASP A 46 10.30 -5.55 -2.84
N TRP A 47 9.14 -5.47 -3.49
CA TRP A 47 8.20 -6.58 -3.57
C TRP A 47 8.51 -7.46 -4.77
N LYS A 48 8.71 -8.76 -4.53
CA LYS A 48 9.02 -9.75 -5.58
C LYS A 48 7.81 -10.64 -5.83
N ILE A 49 7.09 -10.41 -6.92
CA ILE A 49 5.92 -11.19 -7.33
C ILE A 49 6.29 -12.10 -8.51
N LYS A 50 6.18 -13.42 -8.33
CA LYS A 50 6.46 -14.40 -9.41
C LYS A 50 5.16 -14.77 -10.12
N LYS A 51 5.10 -14.56 -11.43
CA LYS A 51 3.94 -14.92 -12.26
C LYS A 51 4.39 -15.50 -13.60
N GLY A 52 4.04 -16.77 -13.87
CA GLY A 52 4.26 -17.39 -15.19
C GLY A 52 5.72 -17.44 -15.67
N GLY A 53 6.70 -17.54 -14.76
CA GLY A 53 8.13 -17.56 -15.10
C GLY A 53 8.78 -16.17 -15.22
N LEU A 54 8.01 -15.10 -15.01
CA LEU A 54 8.50 -13.74 -14.86
C LEU A 54 8.42 -13.32 -13.38
N THR A 55 9.45 -12.65 -12.88
CA THR A 55 9.45 -12.06 -11.54
C THR A 55 9.34 -10.55 -11.67
N TYR A 56 8.23 -9.98 -11.20
CA TYR A 56 8.05 -8.55 -11.06
C TYR A 56 8.67 -8.10 -9.74
N ILE A 57 9.52 -7.08 -9.81
CA ILE A 57 10.19 -6.47 -8.67
C ILE A 57 9.72 -5.02 -8.60
N ILE A 58 8.81 -4.73 -7.68
CA ILE A 58 8.32 -3.37 -7.46
C ILE A 58 9.12 -2.73 -6.34
N SER A 59 9.82 -1.65 -6.66
CA SER A 59 10.61 -0.88 -5.71
C SER A 59 9.86 0.39 -5.30
N ALA A 60 9.63 0.56 -4.00
CA ALA A 60 9.05 1.79 -3.44
C ALA A 60 10.14 2.74 -2.95
N TYR A 61 10.08 3.97 -3.45
CA TYR A 61 10.92 5.07 -3.00
C TYR A 61 10.07 6.17 -2.38
N GLY A 62 10.55 6.72 -1.28
CA GLY A 62 9.83 7.73 -0.54
C GLY A 62 10.68 8.37 0.53
N LYS A 63 10.05 9.29 1.27
CA LYS A 63 10.65 10.00 2.39
C LYS A 63 9.91 9.62 3.67
N THR A 64 10.66 9.29 4.72
CA THR A 64 10.12 8.92 6.05
C THR A 64 10.24 10.04 7.07
N VAL A 65 10.70 11.23 6.64
CA VAL A 65 10.85 12.42 7.48
C VAL A 65 10.17 13.60 6.80
N GLY A 66 9.14 14.16 7.43
CA GLY A 66 8.41 15.30 6.89
C GLY A 66 7.82 16.19 7.97
N LYS A 67 7.00 17.14 7.53
CA LYS A 67 6.26 18.02 8.43
C LYS A 67 4.93 17.34 8.79
N ALA A 68 4.37 17.69 9.94
CA ALA A 68 3.00 17.29 10.28
C ALA A 68 2.03 17.71 9.15
N MET A 69 0.98 16.91 8.91
CA MET A 69 -0.01 17.07 7.83
C MET A 69 0.53 16.87 6.41
N SER A 70 1.77 16.38 6.29
CA SER A 70 2.34 15.96 5.01
C SER A 70 2.51 14.45 4.91
N GLU A 71 1.92 13.69 5.83
CA GLU A 71 1.87 12.24 5.77
C GLU A 71 1.17 11.79 4.48
N ASN A 72 1.69 10.73 3.88
CA ASN A 72 1.07 10.05 2.77
C ASN A 72 -0.03 9.13 3.32
N LYS A 73 -1.25 9.28 2.80
CA LYS A 73 -2.43 8.52 3.25
C LYS A 73 -2.62 7.19 2.51
N TYR A 74 -1.73 6.84 1.59
CA TYR A 74 -1.80 5.58 0.87
C TYR A 74 -1.38 4.43 1.78
N ASP A 75 -2.17 3.36 1.75
CA ASP A 75 -1.85 2.12 2.45
C ASP A 75 -0.94 1.27 1.56
N PHE A 76 0.29 1.01 2.02
CA PHE A 76 1.25 0.23 1.25
C PHE A 76 1.19 -1.24 1.67
N PRO A 77 1.46 -2.18 0.75
CA PRO A 77 1.52 -3.58 1.13
C PRO A 77 2.66 -3.89 2.11
N PRO A 78 2.52 -4.94 2.93
CA PRO A 78 3.61 -5.43 3.76
C PRO A 78 4.89 -5.63 2.95
N PRO A 79 6.09 -5.32 3.48
CA PRO A 79 6.44 -5.03 4.89
C PRO A 79 6.46 -3.53 5.27
N ILE A 80 5.95 -2.63 4.42
CA ILE A 80 5.97 -1.18 4.69
C ILE A 80 4.59 -0.61 5.00
N ASP A 81 3.62 -1.46 5.28
CA ASP A 81 2.26 -1.14 5.74
C ASP A 81 2.28 -0.25 7.00
N THR A 82 3.19 -0.51 7.94
CA THR A 82 3.33 0.32 9.14
C THR A 82 4.25 1.54 8.95
N THR A 83 4.83 1.72 7.75
CA THR A 83 5.82 2.77 7.50
C THR A 83 5.14 4.07 7.10
N LEU A 84 5.30 5.10 7.94
CA LEU A 84 4.76 6.43 7.65
C LEU A 84 5.65 7.18 6.64
N PHE A 85 5.11 7.40 5.44
CA PHE A 85 5.76 8.23 4.42
C PHE A 85 5.26 9.67 4.46
N PHE A 86 6.07 10.60 3.96
CA PHE A 86 5.74 12.02 3.86
C PHE A 86 5.90 12.52 2.43
N GLY A 87 4.88 13.23 1.94
CA GLY A 87 4.81 13.71 0.56
C GLY A 87 4.48 12.60 -0.43
N ASN A 88 4.91 12.77 -1.67
CA ASN A 88 4.65 11.80 -2.72
C ASN A 88 5.71 10.70 -2.72
N CYS A 89 5.31 9.47 -3.00
CA CYS A 89 6.20 8.34 -3.22
C CYS A 89 6.19 7.94 -4.70
N VAL A 90 7.18 7.16 -5.11
CA VAL A 90 7.24 6.61 -6.47
C VAL A 90 7.49 5.11 -6.43
N LEU A 91 6.76 4.41 -7.29
CA LEU A 91 6.86 2.98 -7.51
C LEU A 91 7.51 2.74 -8.87
N VAL A 92 8.56 1.93 -8.88
CA VAL A 92 9.31 1.55 -10.08
C VAL A 92 9.23 0.04 -10.25
N CYS A 93 8.99 -0.42 -11.48
CA CYS A 93 8.93 -1.84 -11.79
C CYS A 93 10.20 -2.30 -12.50
N HIS A 94 10.73 -3.42 -12.04
CA HIS A 94 11.73 -4.18 -12.78
C HIS A 94 11.23 -5.62 -13.00
N THR A 95 11.68 -6.25 -14.07
CA THR A 95 11.31 -7.60 -14.46
C THR A 95 12.55 -8.48 -14.55
N GLU A 96 12.44 -9.71 -14.07
CA GLU A 96 13.50 -10.72 -14.15
C GLU A 96 12.92 -12.04 -14.67
N TYR A 97 13.49 -12.55 -15.77
CA TYR A 97 13.07 -13.81 -16.38
C TYR A 97 13.73 -15.00 -15.71
N LYS A 98 12.96 -16.06 -15.45
CA LYS A 98 13.47 -17.29 -14.86
C LYS A 98 14.51 -17.95 -15.78
N GLY A 99 15.76 -17.95 -15.34
CA GLY A 99 16.88 -18.58 -16.06
C GLY A 99 17.83 -17.57 -16.73
N GLU A 100 17.49 -16.29 -16.73
CA GLU A 100 18.40 -15.25 -17.19
C GLU A 100 19.29 -14.80 -16.01
N SER A 101 20.62 -14.95 -16.14
CA SER A 101 21.57 -14.54 -15.08
C SER A 101 21.94 -13.05 -15.16
N GLY A 102 21.00 -12.22 -15.62
CA GLY A 102 21.17 -10.79 -15.86
C GLY A 102 20.74 -9.93 -14.67
N ALA A 103 21.05 -8.63 -14.75
CA ALA A 103 20.43 -7.64 -13.86
C ALA A 103 18.94 -7.47 -14.24
N PRO A 104 18.06 -7.17 -13.27
CA PRO A 104 16.64 -6.99 -13.54
C PRO A 104 16.43 -5.84 -14.53
N LEU A 105 15.56 -6.08 -15.52
CA LEU A 105 15.26 -5.14 -16.59
C LEU A 105 14.23 -4.13 -16.12
N LEU A 106 14.46 -2.85 -16.42
CA LEU A 106 13.50 -1.80 -16.08
C LEU A 106 12.29 -1.87 -17.02
N GLU A 107 11.09 -2.00 -16.45
CA GLU A 107 9.83 -2.16 -17.19
C GLU A 107 8.89 -0.99 -16.87
N SER A 108 7.95 -0.67 -17.77
CA SER A 108 6.92 0.34 -17.47
C SER A 108 5.88 -0.21 -16.51
N LEU A 109 5.60 0.57 -15.46
CA LEU A 109 4.53 0.32 -14.50
C LEU A 109 3.36 1.27 -14.75
N ASP A 110 2.18 0.69 -14.92
CA ASP A 110 0.91 1.41 -14.96
C ASP A 110 0.08 1.10 -13.70
N ILE A 111 -0.87 1.98 -13.37
CA ILE A 111 -1.77 1.81 -12.22
C ILE A 111 -2.51 0.47 -12.29
N GLU A 112 -3.09 0.11 -13.45
CA GLU A 112 -3.83 -1.16 -13.60
C GLU A 112 -2.95 -2.39 -13.33
N LEU A 113 -1.65 -2.31 -13.62
CA LEU A 113 -0.71 -3.37 -13.32
C LEU A 113 -0.36 -3.36 -11.83
N TRP A 114 -0.11 -2.18 -11.26
CA TRP A 114 0.15 -2.04 -9.83
C TRP A 114 -1.02 -2.56 -8.98
N GLU A 115 -2.27 -2.24 -9.30
CA GLU A 115 -3.45 -2.72 -8.58
C GLU A 115 -3.51 -4.26 -8.55
N LYS A 116 -3.26 -4.93 -9.69
CA LYS A 116 -3.21 -6.40 -9.73
C LYS A 116 -2.10 -6.98 -8.85
N LEU A 117 -0.95 -6.32 -8.80
CA LEU A 117 0.17 -6.73 -7.95
C LEU A 117 -0.12 -6.42 -6.48
N TYR A 118 -0.73 -5.28 -6.20
CA TYR A 118 -1.16 -4.84 -4.87
C TYR A 118 -2.09 -5.87 -4.24
N GLU A 119 -3.15 -6.27 -4.95
CA GLU A 119 -4.04 -7.33 -4.48
C GLU A 119 -3.27 -8.62 -4.16
N THR A 120 -2.35 -9.02 -5.04
CA THR A 120 -1.51 -10.22 -4.80
C THR A 120 -0.65 -10.08 -3.53
N LEU A 121 -0.15 -8.88 -3.23
CA LEU A 121 0.69 -8.61 -2.06
C LEU A 121 -0.11 -8.57 -0.75
N PHE A 122 -1.39 -8.21 -0.80
CA PHE A 122 -2.31 -8.25 0.34
C PHE A 122 -2.89 -9.65 0.60
N GLY A 123 -2.37 -10.69 -0.07
CA GLY A 123 -2.88 -12.04 0.04
C GLY A 123 -4.16 -12.22 -0.78
N GLY A 124 -4.21 -11.56 -1.95
CA GLY A 124 -5.37 -11.49 -2.83
C GLY A 124 -6.05 -12.83 -3.08
N PHE A 125 -7.28 -12.78 -3.56
CA PHE A 125 -8.06 -13.96 -3.93
C PHE A 125 -7.23 -14.85 -4.86
N GLU A 126 -6.60 -15.90 -4.31
CA GLU A 126 -6.16 -17.01 -5.12
C GLU A 126 -7.39 -17.50 -5.87
N ASP A 127 -7.20 -17.74 -7.17
CA ASP A 127 -8.26 -18.31 -7.98
C ASP A 127 -8.63 -19.66 -7.35
N LEU A 128 -9.75 -19.72 -6.63
CA LEU A 128 -10.20 -20.89 -5.86
C LEU A 128 -10.22 -22.17 -6.72
N SER A 129 -10.32 -22.04 -8.05
CA SER A 129 -10.27 -23.19 -8.96
C SER A 129 -8.87 -23.81 -9.07
N ALA A 130 -7.81 -23.04 -8.85
CA ALA A 130 -6.43 -23.51 -8.90
C ALA A 130 -5.96 -24.14 -7.59
N THR A 131 -6.60 -23.83 -6.46
CA THR A 131 -6.26 -24.36 -5.14
C THR A 131 -7.22 -25.43 -4.64
N ALA A 132 -8.39 -25.63 -5.28
CA ALA A 132 -9.35 -26.67 -4.92
C ALA A 132 -8.74 -28.08 -4.85
N ASP A 133 -7.87 -28.44 -5.81
CA ASP A 133 -7.20 -29.74 -5.83
C ASP A 133 -6.13 -29.89 -4.72
N ALA A 134 -5.59 -28.78 -4.22
CA ALA A 134 -4.61 -28.77 -3.14
C ALA A 134 -5.27 -28.78 -1.75
N ASP A 135 -6.43 -28.11 -1.62
CA ASP A 135 -7.25 -28.06 -0.41
C ASP A 135 -7.88 -29.43 -0.08
N ASP A 136 -8.39 -30.15 -1.10
CA ASP A 136 -8.93 -31.52 -0.93
C ASP A 136 -7.83 -32.56 -0.58
N ALA A 137 -6.56 -32.20 -0.75
CA ALA A 137 -5.40 -33.02 -0.40
C ALA A 137 -4.77 -32.64 0.96
N GLU A 138 -5.26 -31.60 1.65
CA GLU A 138 -4.83 -31.31 3.01
C GLU A 138 -5.36 -32.38 3.98
N VAL A 139 -4.48 -32.87 4.84
CA VAL A 139 -4.80 -33.91 5.81
C VAL A 139 -5.46 -33.25 7.01
N ASP A 140 -6.66 -33.69 7.39
CA ASP A 140 -7.38 -33.15 8.53
C ASP A 140 -6.49 -33.18 9.79
N GLU A 141 -6.20 -32.00 10.35
CA GLU A 141 -5.34 -31.84 11.53
C GLU A 141 -5.87 -32.64 12.74
N LEU A 142 -7.18 -32.92 12.77
CA LEU A 142 -7.81 -33.75 13.78
C LEU A 142 -7.68 -35.25 13.49
N GLU A 143 -7.40 -35.70 12.27
CA GLU A 143 -7.37 -37.14 11.93
C GLU A 143 -6.34 -37.91 12.77
N ASN A 144 -5.21 -37.26 13.09
CA ASN A 144 -4.16 -37.83 13.94
C ASN A 144 -4.37 -37.62 15.45
N VAL A 145 -5.44 -36.94 15.87
CA VAL A 145 -5.75 -36.71 17.28
C VAL A 145 -6.52 -37.92 17.84
N PRO A 146 -6.04 -38.55 18.93
CA PRO A 146 -6.71 -39.71 19.51
C PRO A 146 -8.11 -39.35 20.01
N THR A 147 -9.07 -40.28 19.83
CA THR A 147 -10.49 -40.09 20.16
C THR A 147 -10.73 -39.70 21.63
N SER A 148 -9.82 -40.07 22.53
CA SER A 148 -9.87 -39.66 23.95
C SER A 148 -9.71 -38.16 24.18
N LYS A 149 -9.09 -37.45 23.24
CA LYS A 149 -8.94 -35.99 23.25
C LYS A 149 -10.01 -35.28 22.43
N LYS A 150 -10.97 -36.02 21.88
CA LYS A 150 -12.07 -35.47 21.09
C LYS A 150 -13.39 -35.51 21.86
N THR A 151 -14.28 -34.60 21.55
CA THR A 151 -15.64 -34.56 22.09
C THR A 151 -16.45 -35.72 21.53
N LYS A 152 -17.36 -36.27 22.35
CA LYS A 152 -18.21 -37.41 21.95
C LYS A 152 -19.19 -37.02 20.83
N ALA A 153 -19.60 -35.75 20.77
CA ALA A 153 -20.71 -35.29 19.93
C ALA A 153 -20.29 -34.59 18.62
N GLY A 154 -19.01 -34.24 18.42
CA GLY A 154 -18.62 -33.48 17.24
C GLY A 154 -17.18 -33.66 16.76
N GLY A 155 -16.40 -34.55 17.38
CA GLY A 155 -15.02 -34.79 16.98
C GLY A 155 -14.06 -33.65 17.28
N TYR A 156 -14.54 -32.50 17.75
CA TYR A 156 -13.74 -31.35 18.18
C TYR A 156 -12.77 -31.74 19.31
N LEU A 157 -11.64 -31.04 19.42
CA LEU A 157 -10.72 -31.24 20.53
C LEU A 157 -11.38 -30.84 21.85
N LYS A 158 -11.22 -31.66 22.90
CA LYS A 158 -11.57 -31.31 24.28
C LYS A 158 -10.55 -30.32 24.84
N ASP A 159 -10.58 -29.09 24.33
CA ASP A 159 -9.85 -27.97 24.90
C ASP A 159 -10.68 -27.30 26.01
N GLY A 160 -10.07 -26.43 26.82
CA GLY A 160 -10.71 -25.68 27.92
C GLY A 160 -11.84 -24.72 27.51
N PHE A 161 -12.30 -24.80 26.26
CA PHE A 161 -13.44 -24.09 25.69
C PHE A 161 -14.68 -25.00 25.55
N VAL A 162 -14.51 -26.34 25.56
CA VAL A 162 -15.64 -27.28 25.49
C VAL A 162 -16.12 -27.57 26.91
N VAL A 163 -17.29 -27.05 27.26
CA VAL A 163 -18.01 -27.40 28.47
C VAL A 163 -18.67 -28.75 28.26
N ASP A 164 -18.18 -29.79 28.93
CA ASP A 164 -18.86 -31.09 28.97
C ASP A 164 -20.15 -30.92 29.80
N GLU A 165 -21.31 -31.30 29.24
CA GLU A 165 -22.64 -31.17 29.87
C GLU A 165 -22.78 -31.93 31.22
N GLU A 166 -21.78 -32.73 31.59
CA GLU A 166 -21.73 -33.46 32.86
C GLU A 166 -21.08 -32.65 34.00
N ASP A 167 -20.51 -31.46 33.72
CA ASP A 167 -19.80 -30.60 34.69
C ASP A 167 -20.50 -29.23 34.89
N VAL A 168 -21.83 -29.23 34.80
CA VAL A 168 -22.66 -28.08 35.20
C VAL A 168 -23.04 -28.26 36.66
N GLU A 169 -22.09 -28.00 37.57
CA GLU A 169 -22.47 -27.56 38.91
C GLU A 169 -22.90 -26.09 38.78
N ASP A 170 -24.20 -25.83 38.98
CA ASP A 170 -24.78 -24.48 39.12
C ASP A 170 -24.07 -23.77 40.29
N GLU A 171 -22.94 -23.11 40.01
CA GLU A 171 -22.46 -22.02 40.86
C GLU A 171 -23.17 -20.75 40.40
N GLU A 172 -24.31 -20.49 41.03
CA GLU A 172 -24.84 -19.15 41.20
C GLU A 172 -23.74 -18.25 41.78
N ASP A 173 -23.70 -17.03 41.25
CA ASP A 173 -23.19 -15.80 41.88
C ASP A 173 -21.88 -15.24 41.31
N GLY A 174 -22.02 -14.03 40.81
CA GLY A 174 -21.01 -13.29 40.08
C GLY A 174 -21.64 -12.06 39.43
N GLU A 175 -22.26 -11.21 40.25
CA GLU A 175 -22.66 -9.86 39.87
C GLU A 175 -21.49 -9.16 39.17
N HIS A 176 -21.56 -9.04 37.85
CA HIS A 176 -20.63 -8.24 37.07
C HIS A 176 -21.25 -6.85 36.94
N GLU A 177 -20.76 -5.90 37.73
CA GLU A 177 -21.08 -4.48 37.55
C GLU A 177 -20.52 -4.04 36.19
N ASP A 178 -21.43 -3.80 35.25
CA ASP A 178 -21.16 -3.16 33.97
C ASP A 178 -20.79 -1.68 34.19
N GLU A 179 -19.51 -1.35 34.14
CA GLU A 179 -19.05 0.05 33.98
C GLU A 179 -18.98 0.38 32.48
N GLU A 180 -20.12 0.80 31.94
CA GLU A 180 -20.27 1.42 30.62
C GLU A 180 -19.73 2.86 30.66
N GLU A 181 -18.49 3.09 30.24
CA GLU A 181 -18.00 4.44 29.88
C GLU A 181 -18.31 4.75 28.41
N ASP A 182 -19.54 5.21 28.18
CA ASP A 182 -19.99 5.88 26.95
C ASP A 182 -19.39 7.31 26.87
N GLU A 183 -18.20 7.48 26.29
CA GLU A 183 -17.69 8.81 25.90
C GLU A 183 -18.18 9.18 24.49
N PHE A 184 -19.46 9.56 24.40
CA PHE A 184 -20.07 10.18 23.22
C PHE A 184 -19.63 11.65 23.08
N GLY A 185 -18.51 11.87 22.40
CA GLY A 185 -18.05 13.20 21.97
C GLY A 185 -18.81 13.72 20.74
N SER A 186 -20.02 14.26 20.95
CA SER A 186 -20.79 14.99 19.95
C SER A 186 -20.62 16.50 20.10
N CYS A 187 -19.99 17.15 19.13
CA CYS A 187 -20.26 18.54 18.70
C CYS A 187 -19.32 18.90 17.52
N GLU A 188 -19.68 19.58 16.44
CA GLU A 188 -20.92 20.12 15.87
C GLU A 188 -20.60 20.36 14.38
N GLU A 189 -21.58 20.14 13.49
CA GLU A 189 -21.53 20.57 12.09
C GLU A 189 -21.72 22.10 12.03
N GLU A 190 -20.78 22.81 11.42
CA GLU A 190 -20.99 24.18 10.95
C GLU A 190 -21.04 24.16 9.42
N GLU A 191 -22.25 23.93 8.92
CA GLU A 191 -22.70 24.27 7.58
C GLU A 191 -22.78 25.80 7.48
N THR A 192 -21.79 26.45 6.86
CA THR A 192 -21.98 27.80 6.31
C THR A 192 -21.94 27.76 4.80
N SER A 193 -23.14 27.69 4.24
CA SER A 193 -23.46 27.90 2.84
C SER A 193 -23.31 29.37 2.41
N GLU A 194 -23.09 29.54 1.10
CA GLU A 194 -23.38 30.70 0.25
C GLU A 194 -22.34 31.85 0.12
N ASN A 195 -21.59 31.74 -0.99
CA ASN A 195 -21.64 32.65 -2.14
C ASN A 195 -21.34 34.15 -1.94
N THR A 196 -20.14 34.58 -2.36
CA THR A 196 -19.99 35.84 -3.11
C THR A 196 -19.01 35.72 -4.28
N SER A 197 -19.55 36.04 -5.45
CA SER A 197 -18.94 36.40 -6.74
C SER A 197 -18.03 37.64 -6.66
N TYR A 198 -17.51 38.10 -7.82
CA TYR A 198 -16.74 39.31 -8.18
C TYR A 198 -15.25 39.36 -7.76
N ASP A 199 -14.29 39.17 -8.68
CA ASP A 199 -13.78 40.11 -9.71
C ASP A 199 -12.88 41.22 -9.15
N SER A 200 -11.57 41.09 -9.38
CA SER A 200 -10.67 42.22 -9.60
C SER A 200 -9.33 41.75 -10.12
N GLY A 201 -9.01 42.18 -11.33
CA GLY A 201 -7.80 41.86 -12.04
C GLY A 201 -6.54 42.53 -11.49
N SER A 202 -5.41 41.99 -11.91
CA SER A 202 -4.18 42.76 -12.00
C SER A 202 -3.40 42.26 -13.21
N GLU A 203 -3.54 43.01 -14.29
CA GLU A 203 -2.57 43.04 -15.37
C GLU A 203 -1.40 43.91 -14.89
N LEU A 204 -0.22 43.32 -14.71
CA LEU A 204 1.01 44.09 -14.59
C LEU A 204 2.09 43.45 -15.45
N SER A 205 2.27 44.10 -16.59
CA SER A 205 3.34 44.01 -17.55
C SER A 205 4.70 44.12 -16.85
N GLU A 206 5.61 43.19 -17.13
CA GLU A 206 7.04 43.39 -16.90
C GLU A 206 7.80 43.17 -18.21
N GLU A 207 8.21 44.31 -18.75
CA GLU A 207 9.11 44.56 -19.86
C GLU A 207 10.49 43.89 -19.69
N SER A 208 10.78 42.85 -20.50
CA SER A 208 12.14 42.34 -20.64
C SER A 208 12.83 42.98 -21.85
N TYR A 209 13.80 43.83 -21.56
CA TYR A 209 14.63 44.59 -22.50
C TYR A 209 15.30 43.71 -23.56
N VAL A 210 15.20 44.15 -24.82
CA VAL A 210 16.03 43.67 -25.92
C VAL A 210 17.41 44.32 -25.76
N VAL A 211 18.41 43.56 -25.35
CA VAL A 211 19.81 43.95 -25.53
C VAL A 211 20.29 43.32 -26.82
N GLU A 212 20.31 44.13 -27.88
CA GLU A 212 21.07 43.84 -29.10
C GLU A 212 22.56 43.70 -28.73
N ALA A 213 23.03 42.46 -28.66
CA ALA A 213 24.45 42.16 -28.78
C ALA A 213 24.72 41.82 -30.25
N THR A 214 25.18 42.84 -30.96
CA THR A 214 25.73 42.78 -32.31
C THR A 214 26.74 41.64 -32.41
N LEU A 215 26.44 40.64 -33.22
CA LEU A 215 27.44 39.75 -33.78
C LEU A 215 27.68 40.23 -35.21
N CYS A 216 28.90 40.66 -35.51
CA CYS A 216 29.68 40.09 -36.61
C CYS A 216 31.05 40.77 -36.77
N GLU A 217 31.97 39.87 -37.12
CA GLU A 217 33.30 39.98 -37.76
C GLU A 217 33.57 41.20 -38.64
#